data_AF-V7BBM4-F1
#
_entry.id   AF-V7BBM4-F1
#
_cell.length_a   1.000
_cell.length_b   1.000
_cell.length_c   1.000
_cell.angle_alpha   90.00
_cell.angle_beta   90.00
_cell.angle_gamma   90.00
#
_symmetry.space_group_name_H-M   'P 1'
#
loop_
_entity.id
_entity.type
_entity.pdbx_description
1 polymer ?
#
loop_
_entity_poly.entity_id
_entity_poly.type
_entity_poly.pdbx_seq_one_letter_code
_entity_poly.pdbx_strand_id
1 'polypeptide(L)'
;MHASVDDEEEEGDESGELLPREFQKKIQDLNGCEVKFVTKKKLFSTDLNPKHARLSIPPTKIANRFLSQTEESSLEEGIRENGKLVGLSVTVLDPSLKEYKMSLKKWKMEKSNVYNLTKGWNQIVRHNDLQLHQTLQLWSFRVSSQLCFALVKI
;
A
#
# COMPACT_ATOMS: atom_id res chain seq x y z
N MET A 1 -13.15 18.72 -47.92
CA MET A 1 -14.36 18.83 -47.07
C MET A 1 -14.75 17.40 -46.72
N HIS A 2 -14.46 16.97 -45.49
CA HIS A 2 -15.46 16.59 -44.46
C HIS A 2 -16.28 15.36 -44.91
N ALA A 3 -16.27 14.19 -44.24
CA ALA A 3 -16.33 13.90 -42.79
C ALA A 3 -15.65 12.53 -42.52
N SER A 4 -14.90 12.37 -41.44
CA SER A 4 -15.34 11.79 -40.14
C SER A 4 -15.88 10.38 -40.25
N VAL A 5 -15.07 9.40 -39.82
CA VAL A 5 -15.53 8.08 -39.38
C VAL A 5 -14.79 7.78 -38.09
N ASP A 6 -15.50 8.05 -37.01
CA ASP A 6 -15.58 7.32 -35.76
C ASP A 6 -14.25 6.91 -35.08
N ASP A 7 -13.87 7.74 -34.12
CA ASP A 7 -13.09 7.36 -32.94
C ASP A 7 -13.78 6.16 -32.26
N GLU A 8 -13.16 4.99 -32.35
CA GLU A 8 -13.43 3.90 -31.43
C GLU A 8 -12.88 4.30 -30.06
N GLU A 9 -13.75 4.83 -29.20
CA GLU A 9 -13.49 4.90 -27.76
C GLU A 9 -13.40 3.46 -27.24
N GLU A 10 -12.17 2.96 -27.09
CA GLU A 10 -11.93 1.79 -26.24
C GLU A 10 -12.28 2.17 -24.79
N GLU A 11 -13.48 1.80 -24.35
CA GLU A 11 -13.82 1.72 -22.93
C GLU A 11 -12.89 0.68 -22.27
N GLY A 12 -11.82 1.20 -21.67
CA GLY A 12 -10.98 0.44 -20.76
C GLY A 12 -11.76 0.11 -19.50
N ASP A 13 -11.98 -1.19 -19.29
CA ASP A 13 -12.56 -1.85 -18.11
C ASP A 13 -12.09 -1.22 -16.77
N GLU A 14 -12.82 -0.19 -16.31
CA GLU A 14 -12.79 0.27 -14.93
C GLU A 14 -13.56 -0.74 -14.09
N SER A 15 -12.94 -1.89 -13.82
CA SER A 15 -13.34 -2.74 -12.70
C SER A 15 -12.97 -2.00 -11.42
N GLY A 16 -13.77 -0.97 -11.10
CA GLY A 16 -13.53 0.00 -10.05
C GLY A 16 -13.33 -0.70 -8.72
N GLU A 17 -12.09 -0.80 -8.28
CA GLU A 17 -11.80 -1.26 -6.93
C GLU A 17 -12.48 -0.25 -5.99
N LEU A 18 -13.40 -0.71 -5.16
CA LEU A 18 -14.13 0.14 -4.23
C LEU A 18 -13.65 -0.15 -2.81
N LEU A 19 -13.23 0.91 -2.11
CA LEU A 19 -12.90 0.81 -0.70
C LEU A 19 -14.19 0.50 0.09
N PRO A 20 -14.26 -0.53 0.94
CA PRO A 20 -15.48 -0.84 1.70
C PRO A 20 -15.93 0.31 2.60
N ARG A 21 -17.25 0.42 2.82
CA ARG A 21 -17.86 1.55 3.56
C ARG A 21 -17.29 1.74 4.96
N GLU A 22 -16.96 0.65 5.65
CA GLU A 22 -16.37 0.68 6.99
C GLU A 22 -14.98 1.34 7.00
N PHE A 23 -14.16 1.08 5.98
CA PHE A 23 -12.88 1.76 5.78
C PHE A 23 -13.08 3.21 5.40
N GLN A 24 -14.01 3.52 4.49
CA GLN A 24 -14.31 4.91 4.14
C GLN A 24 -14.71 5.72 5.37
N LYS A 25 -15.62 5.19 6.20
CA LYS A 25 -16.04 5.83 7.45
C LYS A 25 -14.88 6.00 8.42
N LYS A 26 -14.08 4.95 8.66
CA LYS A 26 -12.92 5.04 9.56
C LYS A 26 -11.88 6.06 9.07
N ILE A 27 -11.65 6.16 7.76
CA ILE A 27 -10.76 7.17 7.19
C ILE A 27 -11.35 8.58 7.38
N GLN A 28 -12.65 8.77 7.14
CA GLN A 28 -13.32 10.05 7.39
C GLN A 28 -13.25 10.46 8.87
N ASP A 29 -13.46 9.53 9.80
CA ASP A 29 -13.36 9.76 11.26
C ASP A 29 -11.92 10.16 11.67
N LEU A 30 -10.91 9.78 10.88
CA LEU A 30 -9.51 10.19 11.04
C LEU A 30 -9.17 11.50 10.30
N ASN A 31 -10.17 12.19 9.74
CA ASN A 31 -10.02 13.33 8.84
C ASN A 31 -9.11 13.02 7.64
N GLY A 32 -9.20 11.79 7.14
CA GLY A 32 -8.38 11.29 6.05
C GLY A 32 -8.87 11.75 4.68
N CYS A 33 -7.92 12.01 3.77
CA CYS A 33 -8.15 12.45 2.41
C CYS A 33 -7.25 11.73 1.40
N GLU A 34 -7.34 12.08 0.11
CA GLU A 34 -6.50 11.53 -0.97
C GLU A 34 -6.44 9.99 -0.99
N VAL A 35 -7.60 9.35 -0.83
CA VAL A 35 -7.72 7.89 -0.87
C VAL A 35 -7.38 7.40 -2.27
N LYS A 36 -6.39 6.52 -2.39
CA LYS A 36 -5.92 5.96 -3.66
C LYS A 36 -5.72 4.46 -3.52
N PHE A 37 -6.20 3.70 -4.50
CA PHE A 37 -5.88 2.29 -4.62
C PHE A 37 -4.40 2.12 -5.01
N VAL A 38 -3.64 1.30 -4.26
CA VAL A 38 -2.21 1.09 -4.52
C VAL A 38 -1.99 -0.19 -5.30
N THR A 39 -2.44 -1.34 -4.80
CA THR A 39 -2.22 -2.64 -5.46
C THR A 39 -3.06 -3.76 -4.83
N LYS A 40 -3.26 -4.85 -5.59
CA LYS A 40 -3.69 -6.15 -5.07
C LYS A 40 -2.47 -7.01 -4.77
N LYS A 41 -2.39 -7.52 -3.55
CA LYS A 41 -1.29 -8.33 -3.04
C LYS A 41 -1.79 -9.70 -2.60
N LYS A 42 -1.50 -10.72 -3.41
CA LYS A 42 -1.59 -12.11 -3.00
C LYS A 42 -0.46 -12.43 -2.01
N LEU A 43 -0.81 -12.97 -0.85
CA LEU A 43 0.14 -13.33 0.20
C LEU A 43 0.87 -14.62 -0.14
N PHE A 44 2.20 -14.60 -0.05
CA PHE A 44 3.05 -15.77 -0.21
C PHE A 44 3.71 -16.16 1.11
N SER A 45 4.34 -17.34 1.14
CA SER A 45 5.03 -17.85 2.33
C SER A 45 6.08 -16.87 2.88
N THR A 46 6.72 -16.08 2.02
CA THR A 46 7.69 -15.06 2.41
C THR A 46 7.06 -13.88 3.16
N ASP A 47 5.84 -13.48 2.80
CA ASP A 47 5.11 -12.42 3.50
C ASP A 47 4.64 -12.94 4.88
N LEU A 48 4.27 -14.21 4.99
CA LEU A 48 3.75 -14.81 6.24
C LEU A 48 4.85 -15.31 7.18
N ASN A 49 6.10 -15.41 6.71
CA ASN A 49 7.21 -15.90 7.51
C ASN A 49 7.54 -14.90 8.64
N PRO A 50 7.41 -15.30 9.93
CA PRO A 50 7.68 -14.40 11.05
C PRO A 50 9.10 -13.86 11.09
N LYS A 51 10.08 -14.54 10.47
CA LYS A 51 11.47 -14.10 10.38
C LYS A 51 11.66 -12.99 9.35
N HIS A 52 10.87 -12.97 8.27
CA HIS A 52 10.92 -11.89 7.28
C HIS A 52 10.11 -10.67 7.71
N ALA A 53 9.00 -10.89 8.43
CA ALA A 53 8.20 -9.86 9.10
C ALA A 53 7.85 -8.63 8.25
N ARG A 54 7.52 -8.87 6.97
CA ARG A 54 7.26 -7.81 6.00
C ARG A 54 6.17 -8.18 4.99
N LEU A 55 5.44 -7.18 4.53
CA LEU A 55 4.63 -7.26 3.32
C LEU A 55 5.38 -6.58 2.17
N SER A 56 5.69 -7.33 1.11
CA SER A 56 6.40 -6.79 -0.05
C SER A 56 5.42 -6.28 -1.12
N ILE A 57 5.64 -5.05 -1.59
CA ILE A 57 4.84 -4.33 -2.60
C ILE A 57 5.77 -4.05 -3.81
N PRO A 58 5.65 -4.86 -4.89
CA PRO A 58 6.44 -4.64 -6.10
C PRO A 58 6.01 -3.36 -6.82
N PRO A 59 6.94 -2.44 -7.17
CA PRO A 59 6.61 -1.20 -7.89
C PRO A 59 5.89 -1.41 -9.21
N THR A 60 6.18 -2.52 -9.90
CA THR A 60 5.56 -2.89 -11.18
C THR A 60 4.06 -3.19 -11.09
N LYS A 61 3.51 -3.30 -9.88
CA LYS A 61 2.08 -3.60 -9.64
C LYS A 61 1.33 -2.43 -8.99
N ILE A 62 1.93 -1.25 -8.97
CA ILE A 62 1.34 -0.07 -8.33
C ILE A 62 0.45 0.64 -9.33
N ALA A 63 -0.84 0.74 -9.02
CA ALA A 63 -1.84 1.35 -9.88
C ALA A 63 -1.79 2.89 -9.84
N ASN A 64 -1.62 3.46 -8.65
CA ASN A 64 -1.61 4.91 -8.46
C ASN A 64 -0.38 5.39 -7.69
N ARG A 65 0.16 6.54 -8.10
CA ARG A 65 1.24 7.21 -7.35
C ARG A 65 0.70 7.69 -5.99
N PHE A 66 1.22 7.08 -4.92
CA PHE A 66 0.82 7.37 -3.54
C PHE A 66 1.85 8.18 -2.75
N LEU A 67 3.12 8.20 -3.17
CA LEU A 67 4.19 8.96 -2.53
C LEU A 67 4.25 10.39 -3.06
N SER A 68 4.53 11.34 -2.16
CA SER A 68 5.00 12.66 -2.56
C SER A 68 6.42 12.59 -3.11
N GLN A 69 6.85 13.62 -3.84
CA GLN A 69 8.21 13.67 -4.37
C GLN A 69 9.26 13.60 -3.24
N THR A 70 9.03 14.30 -2.13
CA THR A 70 9.92 14.28 -0.97
C THR A 70 10.00 12.90 -0.33
N GLU A 71 8.86 12.23 -0.14
CA GLU A 71 8.83 10.87 0.43
C GLU A 71 9.53 9.86 -0.46
N GLU A 72 9.36 9.99 -1.79
CA GLU A 72 10.04 9.13 -2.75
C GLU A 72 11.56 9.32 -2.69
N SER A 73 12.05 10.57 -2.69
CA SER A 73 13.48 10.87 -2.55
C SER A 73 14.04 10.36 -1.22
N SER A 74 13.35 10.59 -0.09
CA SER A 74 13.81 10.09 1.22
C SER A 74 13.86 8.57 1.29
N LEU A 75 12.91 7.87 0.64
CA LEU A 75 12.93 6.41 0.57
C LEU A 75 14.05 5.88 -0.32
N GLU A 76 14.41 6.60 -1.39
CA GLU A 76 15.55 6.26 -2.27
C GLU A 76 16.90 6.45 -1.55
N GLU A 77 17.08 7.58 -0.86
CA GLU A 77 18.28 7.86 -0.06
C GLU A 77 18.42 6.89 1.13
N GLY A 78 17.28 6.40 1.63
CA GLY A 78 17.20 5.46 2.73
C GLY A 78 17.25 6.17 4.09
N ILE A 79 16.07 6.35 4.69
CA ILE A 79 15.91 6.98 6.01
C ILE A 79 16.59 6.13 7.10
N ARG A 80 17.58 6.72 7.78
CA ARG A 80 18.41 6.05 8.79
C ARG A 80 18.38 6.78 10.13
N GLU A 81 18.39 6.00 11.21
CA GLU A 81 18.63 6.47 12.57
C GLU A 81 19.72 5.61 13.19
N ASN A 82 20.73 6.22 13.80
CA ASN A 82 21.88 5.53 14.41
C ASN A 82 22.50 4.47 13.47
N GLY A 83 22.65 4.80 12.19
CA GLY A 83 23.19 3.93 11.14
C GLY A 83 22.23 2.85 10.60
N LYS A 84 21.07 2.64 11.22
CA LYS A 84 20.10 1.60 10.84
C LYS A 84 19.02 2.15 9.91
N LEU A 85 18.70 1.43 8.83
CA LEU A 85 17.60 1.79 7.94
C LEU A 85 16.26 1.63 8.66
N VAL A 86 15.65 2.76 9.05
CA VAL A 86 14.37 2.78 9.78
C VAL A 86 13.17 2.90 8.84
N GLY A 87 13.33 3.57 7.69
CA GLY A 87 12.23 3.81 6.75
C GLY A 87 11.29 4.95 7.16
N LEU A 88 10.30 5.20 6.32
CA LEU A 88 9.26 6.20 6.56
C LEU A 88 8.24 5.64 7.53
N SER A 89 7.95 6.38 8.61
CA SER A 89 6.91 6.01 9.57
C SER A 89 5.53 6.23 8.95
N VAL A 90 4.67 5.21 9.01
CA VAL A 90 3.31 5.25 8.44
C VAL A 90 2.31 4.62 9.40
N THR A 91 1.06 5.06 9.35
CA THR A 91 -0.05 4.38 10.04
C THR A 91 -0.72 3.42 9.06
N VAL A 92 -0.99 2.20 9.50
CA VAL A 92 -1.70 1.19 8.69
C VAL A 92 -2.96 0.75 9.43
N LEU A 93 -4.11 0.88 8.78
CA LEU A 93 -5.35 0.20 9.16
C LEU A 93 -5.28 -1.23 8.66
N ASP A 94 -5.41 -2.19 9.57
CA ASP A 94 -5.50 -3.60 9.22
C ASP A 94 -6.91 -3.97 8.70
N PRO A 95 -7.14 -5.23 8.27
CA PRO A 95 -8.45 -5.69 7.83
C PRO A 95 -9.59 -5.52 8.86
N SER A 96 -9.27 -5.40 10.14
CA SER A 96 -10.21 -5.19 11.24
C SER A 96 -10.27 -3.72 11.69
N LEU A 97 -9.78 -2.79 10.85
CA LEU A 97 -9.73 -1.34 11.10
C LEU A 97 -8.88 -0.91 12.31
N LYS A 98 -8.00 -1.78 12.79
CA LYS A 98 -7.06 -1.46 13.87
C LYS A 98 -5.81 -0.78 13.32
N GLU A 99 -5.37 0.25 14.03
CA GLU A 99 -4.22 1.07 13.64
C GLU A 99 -2.89 0.47 14.11
N TYR A 100 -1.91 0.43 13.21
CA TYR A 100 -0.54 0.00 13.45
C TYR A 100 0.44 1.06 12.98
N LYS A 101 1.37 1.46 13.84
CA LYS A 101 2.55 2.23 13.41
C LYS A 101 3.55 1.26 12.79
N MET A 102 3.83 1.48 11.51
CA MET A 102 4.71 0.63 10.69
C MET A 102 5.79 1.46 10.02
N SER A 103 6.76 0.78 9.42
CA SER A 103 7.79 1.43 8.62
C SER A 103 7.73 0.97 7.17
N LEU A 104 7.51 1.92 6.27
CA LEU A 104 7.66 1.74 4.83
C LEU A 104 9.13 1.90 4.45
N LYS A 105 9.70 0.92 3.76
CA LYS A 105 11.09 0.95 3.29
C LYS A 105 11.13 0.64 1.80
N LYS A 106 12.02 1.29 1.06
CA LYS A 106 12.39 0.89 -0.30
C LYS A 106 13.70 0.10 -0.23
N TRP A 107 13.68 -1.15 -0.70
CA TRP A 107 14.86 -2.01 -0.73
C TRP A 107 15.28 -2.25 -2.16
N LYS A 108 16.56 -2.06 -2.45
CA LYS A 108 17.17 -2.43 -3.72
C LYS A 108 17.47 -3.91 -3.73
N MET A 109 16.73 -4.68 -4.52
CA MET A 109 17.06 -6.07 -4.86
C MET A 109 17.87 -6.07 -6.16
N GLU A 110 18.55 -7.19 -6.47
CA GLU A 110 19.40 -7.32 -7.66
C GLU A 110 18.71 -6.88 -8.97
N LYS A 111 17.41 -7.16 -9.11
CA LYS A 111 16.65 -6.92 -10.35
C LYS A 111 15.60 -5.81 -10.25
N SER A 112 15.26 -5.35 -9.04
CA SER A 112 14.18 -4.38 -8.84
C SER A 112 14.23 -3.73 -7.47
N ASN A 113 13.72 -2.51 -7.37
CA ASN A 113 13.38 -1.93 -6.07
C ASN A 113 12.06 -2.55 -5.58
N VAL A 114 11.90 -2.76 -4.27
CA VAL A 114 10.67 -3.29 -3.65
C VAL A 114 10.33 -2.46 -2.42
N TYR A 115 9.09 -2.00 -2.34
CA TYR A 115 8.58 -1.38 -1.12
C TYR A 115 8.21 -2.46 -0.11
N ASN A 116 8.52 -2.26 1.17
CA ASN A 116 8.23 -3.20 2.24
C ASN A 116 7.58 -2.46 3.40
N LEU A 117 6.38 -2.90 3.78
CA LEU A 117 5.79 -2.55 5.07
C LEU A 117 6.36 -3.50 6.13
N THR A 118 7.00 -2.93 7.13
CA THR A 118 7.74 -3.64 8.19
C THR A 118 7.34 -3.11 9.57
N LYS A 119 7.87 -3.70 10.65
CA LYS A 119 7.59 -3.33 12.05
C LYS A 119 6.09 -3.30 12.36
N GLY A 120 5.49 -4.47 12.61
CA GLY A 120 4.07 -4.61 12.95
C GLY A 120 3.33 -5.62 12.07
N TRP A 121 3.90 -5.98 10.92
CA TRP A 121 3.29 -6.91 9.97
C TRP A 121 2.91 -8.27 10.59
N ASN A 122 3.79 -8.87 11.40
CA ASN A 122 3.49 -10.13 12.08
C ASN A 122 2.27 -10.03 13.03
N GLN A 123 2.03 -8.85 13.62
CA GLN A 123 0.87 -8.64 14.48
C GLN A 123 -0.41 -8.57 13.63
N ILE A 124 -0.35 -7.86 12.49
CA ILE A 124 -1.45 -7.81 11.52
C ILE A 124 -1.80 -9.23 11.01
N VAL A 125 -0.79 -10.01 10.63
CA VAL A 125 -0.96 -11.42 10.19
C VAL A 125 -1.69 -12.23 11.25
N ARG A 126 -1.26 -12.16 12.52
CA ARG A 126 -1.85 -12.93 13.62
C ARG A 126 -3.26 -12.48 13.99
N HIS A 127 -3.52 -11.18 14.07
CA HIS A 127 -4.84 -10.71 14.50
C HIS A 127 -5.93 -10.84 13.44
N ASN A 128 -5.55 -10.95 12.17
CA ASN A 128 -6.49 -11.07 11.06
C ASN A 128 -6.47 -12.47 10.41
N ASP A 129 -5.81 -13.43 11.06
CA ASP A 129 -5.64 -14.81 10.61
C ASP A 129 -5.26 -14.92 9.12
N LEU A 130 -4.30 -14.11 8.68
CA LEU A 130 -3.93 -14.03 7.26
C LEU A 130 -3.27 -15.32 6.79
N GLN A 131 -3.81 -15.91 5.72
CA GLN A 131 -3.38 -17.21 5.19
C GLN A 131 -2.66 -17.11 3.84
N LEU A 132 -1.95 -18.19 3.49
CA LEU A 132 -1.28 -18.33 2.21
C LEU A 132 -2.29 -18.18 1.07
N HIS A 133 -1.89 -17.45 0.01
CA HIS A 133 -2.70 -17.19 -1.18
C HIS A 133 -3.94 -16.31 -0.99
N GLN A 134 -4.22 -15.86 0.23
CA GLN A 134 -5.22 -14.81 0.46
C GLN A 134 -4.78 -13.52 -0.24
N THR A 135 -5.73 -12.77 -0.79
CA THR A 135 -5.44 -11.50 -1.46
C THR A 135 -5.88 -10.34 -0.58
N LEU A 136 -5.02 -9.32 -0.51
CA LEU A 136 -5.33 -8.05 0.11
C LEU A 136 -5.32 -6.96 -0.94
N GLN A 137 -6.21 -5.98 -0.84
CA GLN A 137 -6.01 -4.68 -1.46
C GLN A 137 -5.23 -3.79 -0.49
N LEU A 138 -4.28 -3.05 -1.03
CA LEU A 138 -3.59 -1.98 -0.34
C LEU A 138 -4.10 -0.65 -0.87
N TRP A 139 -4.52 0.21 0.05
CA TRP A 139 -4.98 1.56 -0.21
C TRP A 139 -4.09 2.53 0.53
N SER A 140 -3.81 3.70 -0.06
CA SER A 140 -3.15 4.81 0.61
C SER A 140 -4.14 5.93 0.87
N PHE A 141 -3.93 6.70 1.93
CA PHE A 141 -4.64 7.94 2.21
C PHE A 141 -3.74 8.87 3.02
N ARG A 142 -4.21 10.10 3.26
CA ARG A 142 -3.48 11.14 3.98
C ARG A 142 -4.24 11.57 5.20
N VAL A 143 -3.55 11.72 6.33
CA VAL A 143 -4.07 12.38 7.54
C VAL A 143 -3.10 13.48 7.92
N SER A 144 -3.53 14.74 7.86
CA SER A 144 -2.64 15.91 8.05
C SER A 144 -1.35 15.81 7.22
N SER A 145 -1.51 15.46 5.93
CA SER A 145 -0.43 15.20 4.95
C SER A 145 0.45 13.97 5.20
N GLN A 146 0.29 13.26 6.33
CA GLN A 146 1.04 12.05 6.62
C GLN A 146 0.48 10.85 5.83
N LEU A 147 1.38 10.09 5.21
CA LEU A 147 1.03 8.87 4.48
C LEU A 147 0.50 7.80 5.44
N CYS A 148 -0.70 7.32 5.16
CA CYS A 148 -1.33 6.19 5.83
C CYS A 148 -1.74 5.13 4.80
N PHE A 149 -1.95 3.91 5.27
CA PHE A 149 -2.45 2.80 4.45
C PHE A 149 -3.65 2.12 5.08
N ALA A 150 -4.44 1.47 4.26
CA ALA A 150 -5.47 0.52 4.66
C ALA A 150 -5.29 -0.81 3.92
N LEU A 151 -5.41 -1.91 4.65
CA LEU A 151 -5.37 -3.27 4.13
C LEU A 151 -6.77 -3.85 4.13
N VAL A 152 -7.33 -4.08 2.96
CA VAL A 152 -8.65 -4.68 2.80
C VAL A 152 -8.48 -6.15 2.41
N LYS A 153 -9.14 -7.05 3.12
CA LYS A 153 -9.24 -8.46 2.74
C LYS A 153 -10.33 -8.61 1.67
N ILE A 154 -10.01 -9.28 0.56
CA ILE A 154 -10.95 -9.60 -0.53
C ILE A 154 -11.08 -11.11 -0.75
#